data_AF-A0A0L8G642-F1
#
_entry.id   AF-A0A0L8G642-F1
#
_cell.length_a   1.000
_cell.length_b   1.000
_cell.length_c   1.000
_cell.angle_alpha   90.00
_cell.angle_beta   90.00
_cell.angle_gamma   90.00
#
_symmetry.space_group_name_H-M   'P 1'
#
loop_
_entity.id
_entity.type
_entity.pdbx_description
1 polymer ?
#
loop_
_entity_poly.entity_id
_entity_poly.type
_entity_poly.pdbx_seq_one_letter_code
_entity_poly.pdbx_strand_id
1 'polypeptide(L)'
;MVSGFLRRTLKVGFACGTVATTAVLLQQNGWEVSSLGVFRFSRAGLAALYIACDYKMSLWNLDTNAKDYEAIKSSIHTRSAERLRNVCLDNGGVFIKVGQHIGSLDYLLPKEYVSTMALLYDKVPITPVDKMFAVFKKEFNQEPKDVFSYIDPNPIGSASLSQVYKAQLKDGTDVAVKIQYPQVKARSYVDIKTMTFLVKAIKYIFPGFKYTWLAQETEKNLPLELDFLQEGKNCEKVSKMLQHFSFLKIPKIYWKYSSDKILTMEFCQGATIDDQEFMKNNKISVNEVSQKLGEVFSEMIFAHGYVHCDPHPGNLLVNKMKNGTTQITLLDHGLYQTLSDEFRLNYSYLWMSLINADVPAIRQAASNLNCGELYGLFSCIVTARSWDAILHGIKKKPTSQSEIEQIRDNATRYIVEISDVLNRIPREMLLVLKTNDVLRGIESKLQISKGAESLLAMSRYCVRAIAQAEELFCDSIMCKLKVRLRLSWYLLKIRLIGFYLRFFQF
;
A
#
# COMPACT_ATOMS: atom_id res chain seq x y z
N MET A 1 -26.71 -59.97 -10.11
CA MET A 1 -25.25 -59.95 -9.81
C MET A 1 -24.50 -58.77 -10.45
N VAL A 2 -24.91 -58.25 -11.61
CA VAL A 2 -24.19 -57.18 -12.34
C VAL A 2 -24.23 -55.78 -11.67
N SER A 3 -25.31 -55.45 -10.94
CA SER A 3 -25.46 -54.12 -10.30
C SER A 3 -24.56 -53.89 -9.07
N GLY A 4 -24.20 -54.96 -8.34
CA GLY A 4 -23.30 -54.86 -7.18
C GLY A 4 -21.84 -54.66 -7.57
N PHE A 5 -21.42 -55.24 -8.70
CA PHE A 5 -20.08 -55.10 -9.24
C PHE A 5 -19.83 -53.67 -9.75
N LEU A 6 -20.77 -53.10 -10.51
CA LEU A 6 -20.68 -51.74 -11.03
C LEU A 6 -20.61 -50.67 -9.92
N ARG A 7 -21.36 -50.88 -8.83
CA ARG A 7 -21.35 -49.97 -7.67
C ARG A 7 -20.05 -50.07 -6.87
N ARG A 8 -19.43 -51.25 -6.81
CA ARG A 8 -18.10 -51.44 -6.20
C ARG A 8 -17.00 -50.84 -7.06
N THR A 9 -17.02 -51.03 -8.38
CA THR A 9 -16.02 -50.43 -9.28
C THR A 9 -16.12 -48.91 -9.33
N LEU A 10 -17.32 -48.33 -9.28
CA LEU A 10 -17.51 -46.88 -9.16
C LEU A 10 -17.00 -46.32 -7.81
N LYS A 11 -17.24 -47.01 -6.70
CA LYS A 11 -16.72 -46.61 -5.38
C LYS A 11 -15.19 -46.71 -5.30
N VAL A 12 -14.62 -47.78 -5.86
CA VAL A 12 -13.16 -47.96 -5.94
C VAL A 12 -12.54 -46.94 -6.89
N GLY A 13 -13.16 -46.67 -8.04
CA GLY A 13 -12.71 -45.64 -8.99
C GLY A 13 -12.77 -44.22 -8.40
N PHE A 14 -13.82 -43.90 -7.65
CA PHE A 14 -13.94 -42.62 -6.93
C PHE A 14 -12.92 -42.51 -5.80
N ALA A 15 -12.74 -43.58 -5.01
CA ALA A 15 -11.74 -43.64 -3.94
C ALA A 15 -10.31 -43.51 -4.51
N CYS A 16 -9.96 -44.28 -5.54
CA CYS A 16 -8.67 -44.18 -6.24
C CYS A 16 -8.48 -42.81 -6.89
N GLY A 17 -9.53 -42.22 -7.47
CA GLY A 17 -9.49 -40.88 -8.03
C GLY A 17 -9.25 -39.82 -6.95
N THR A 18 -9.90 -39.92 -5.79
CA THR A 18 -9.65 -39.01 -4.67
C THR A 18 -8.25 -39.20 -4.09
N VAL A 19 -7.78 -40.44 -3.91
CA VAL A 19 -6.42 -40.73 -3.40
C VAL A 19 -5.36 -40.26 -4.38
N ALA A 20 -5.52 -40.50 -5.69
CA ALA A 20 -4.62 -40.00 -6.72
C ALA A 20 -4.62 -38.48 -6.78
N THR A 21 -5.78 -37.83 -6.70
CA THR A 21 -5.89 -36.36 -6.65
C THR A 21 -5.21 -35.80 -5.41
N THR A 22 -5.45 -36.40 -4.24
CA THR A 22 -4.80 -36.00 -2.99
C THR A 22 -3.29 -36.26 -3.03
N ALA A 23 -2.83 -37.36 -3.62
CA ALA A 23 -1.41 -37.68 -3.78
C ALA A 23 -0.71 -36.70 -4.74
N VAL A 24 -1.34 -36.35 -5.87
CA VAL A 24 -0.83 -35.33 -6.79
C VAL A 24 -0.80 -33.95 -6.13
N LEU A 25 -1.83 -33.59 -5.37
CA LEU A 25 -1.86 -32.33 -4.61
C LEU A 25 -0.80 -32.31 -3.50
N LEU A 26 -0.59 -33.43 -2.78
CA LEU A 26 0.46 -33.56 -1.76
C LEU A 26 1.85 -33.51 -2.38
N GLN A 27 2.06 -34.18 -3.52
CA GLN A 27 3.34 -34.14 -4.25
C GLN A 27 3.64 -32.74 -4.77
N GLN A 28 2.64 -32.04 -5.32
CA GLN A 28 2.77 -30.64 -5.72
C GLN A 28 3.04 -29.71 -4.52
N ASN A 29 2.57 -30.09 -3.33
CA ASN A 29 2.70 -29.34 -2.06
C ASN A 29 3.92 -29.74 -1.22
N GLY A 30 4.84 -30.56 -1.73
CA GLY A 30 6.02 -30.99 -0.95
C GLY A 30 5.67 -31.81 0.29
N TRP A 31 4.57 -32.56 0.25
CA TRP A 31 4.05 -33.43 1.31
C TRP A 31 3.56 -32.73 2.58
N GLU A 32 3.44 -31.41 2.58
CA GLU A 32 2.86 -30.66 3.71
C GLU A 32 1.32 -30.69 3.67
N VAL A 33 0.72 -31.56 4.47
CA VAL A 33 -0.75 -31.72 4.60
C VAL A 33 -1.42 -30.42 5.06
N SER A 34 -0.76 -29.65 5.93
CA SER A 34 -1.21 -28.34 6.44
C SER A 34 -1.41 -27.28 5.35
N SER A 35 -0.83 -27.49 4.17
CA SER A 35 -0.84 -26.53 3.07
C SER A 35 -2.00 -26.74 2.07
N LEU A 36 -2.81 -27.80 2.24
CA LEU A 36 -4.01 -28.03 1.42
C LEU A 36 -5.07 -26.95 1.69
N GLY A 37 -5.79 -26.54 0.64
CA GLY A 37 -6.79 -25.46 0.71
C GLY A 37 -7.86 -25.67 1.78
N VAL A 38 -8.26 -26.92 2.04
CA VAL A 38 -9.26 -27.25 3.08
C VAL A 38 -8.77 -26.91 4.48
N PHE A 39 -7.51 -27.18 4.83
CA PHE A 39 -6.96 -26.85 6.15
C PHE A 39 -6.77 -25.34 6.32
N ARG A 40 -6.31 -24.65 5.27
CA ARG A 40 -6.19 -23.19 5.25
C ARG A 40 -7.55 -22.50 5.46
N PHE A 41 -8.57 -22.97 4.74
CA PHE A 41 -9.95 -22.53 4.91
C PHE A 41 -10.45 -22.80 6.32
N SER A 42 -10.22 -24.01 6.85
CA SER A 42 -10.67 -24.40 8.19
C SER A 42 -10.06 -23.53 9.28
N ARG A 43 -8.75 -23.24 9.21
CA ARG A 43 -8.07 -22.32 10.14
C ARG A 43 -8.69 -20.92 10.10
N ALA A 44 -8.88 -20.37 8.90
CA ALA A 44 -9.45 -19.04 8.72
C ALA A 44 -10.93 -18.98 9.17
N GLY A 45 -11.71 -20.01 8.85
CA GLY A 45 -13.13 -20.11 9.23
C GLY A 45 -13.31 -20.27 10.74
N LEU A 46 -12.51 -21.11 11.40
CA LEU A 46 -12.54 -21.26 12.85
C LEU A 46 -12.15 -19.95 13.54
N ALA A 47 -11.10 -19.27 13.08
CA ALA A 47 -10.72 -17.97 13.64
C ALA A 47 -11.83 -16.92 13.47
N ALA A 48 -12.45 -16.84 12.29
CA ALA A 48 -13.58 -15.94 12.05
C ALA A 48 -14.77 -16.24 12.98
N LEU A 49 -15.08 -17.53 13.20
CA LEU A 49 -16.13 -17.95 14.11
C LEU A 49 -15.80 -17.59 15.56
N TYR A 50 -14.59 -17.87 16.04
CA TYR A 50 -14.16 -17.52 17.40
C TYR A 50 -14.22 -16.01 17.63
N ILE A 51 -13.75 -15.20 16.66
CA ILE A 51 -13.83 -13.74 16.73
C ILE A 51 -15.29 -13.32 16.81
N ALA A 52 -16.17 -13.84 15.94
CA ALA A 52 -17.59 -13.50 15.97
C ALA A 52 -18.27 -13.87 17.31
N CYS A 53 -17.95 -15.03 17.87
CA CYS A 53 -18.44 -15.46 19.17
C CYS A 53 -17.92 -14.56 20.30
N ASP A 54 -16.63 -14.22 20.32
CA ASP A 54 -16.01 -13.33 21.33
C ASP A 54 -16.71 -11.96 21.34
N TYR A 55 -16.90 -11.34 20.16
CA TYR A 55 -17.66 -10.09 20.05
C TYR A 55 -19.11 -10.23 20.54
N LYS A 56 -19.85 -11.27 20.13
CA LYS A 56 -21.25 -11.43 20.54
C LYS A 56 -21.39 -11.69 22.04
N MET A 57 -20.52 -12.52 22.62
CA MET A 57 -20.59 -12.88 24.03
C MET A 57 -20.10 -11.74 24.92
N SER A 58 -18.95 -11.12 24.59
CA SER A 58 -18.37 -10.05 25.41
C SER A 58 -19.10 -8.72 25.30
N LEU A 59 -19.89 -8.48 24.25
CA LEU A 59 -20.73 -7.27 24.12
C LEU A 59 -22.21 -7.54 24.43
N TRP A 60 -22.56 -8.73 24.89
CA TRP A 60 -23.95 -9.07 25.19
C TRP A 60 -24.46 -8.24 26.38
N ASN A 61 -25.58 -7.54 26.19
CA ASN A 61 -26.28 -6.74 27.22
C ASN A 61 -25.44 -5.61 27.83
N LEU A 62 -24.38 -5.17 27.15
CA LEU A 62 -23.63 -3.98 27.52
C LEU A 62 -24.28 -2.73 26.94
N ASP A 63 -24.51 -1.73 27.78
CA ASP A 63 -24.89 -0.40 27.34
C ASP A 63 -23.71 0.24 26.59
N THR A 64 -23.97 0.72 25.37
CA THR A 64 -22.99 1.43 24.54
C THR A 64 -22.46 2.70 25.19
N ASN A 65 -23.19 3.27 26.16
CA ASN A 65 -22.79 4.47 26.91
C ASN A 65 -22.06 4.15 28.22
N ALA A 66 -21.84 2.87 28.56
CA ALA A 66 -21.11 2.50 29.75
C ALA A 66 -19.63 2.91 29.63
N LYS A 67 -19.05 3.43 30.73
CA LYS A 67 -17.63 3.83 30.78
C LYS A 67 -16.67 2.70 30.39
N ASP A 68 -17.06 1.46 30.69
CA ASP A 68 -16.25 0.27 30.44
C ASP A 68 -16.41 -0.29 29.01
N TYR A 69 -17.39 0.19 28.23
CA TYR A 69 -17.69 -0.34 26.90
C TYR A 69 -16.49 -0.25 25.95
N GLU A 70 -15.84 0.92 25.89
CA GLU A 70 -14.67 1.13 25.02
C GLU A 70 -13.44 0.34 25.49
N ALA A 71 -13.27 0.15 26.81
CA ALA A 71 -12.20 -0.67 27.36
C ALA A 71 -12.39 -2.16 27.02
N ILE A 72 -13.61 -2.68 27.20
CA ILE A 72 -13.98 -4.05 26.84
C ILE A 72 -13.79 -4.26 25.33
N LYS A 73 -14.29 -3.33 24.51
CA LYS A 73 -14.16 -3.38 23.05
C LYS A 73 -12.71 -3.37 22.59
N SER A 74 -11.87 -2.49 23.15
CA SER A 74 -10.42 -2.49 22.89
C SER A 74 -9.78 -3.84 23.25
N SER A 75 -10.16 -4.44 24.38
CA SER A 75 -9.66 -5.78 24.75
C SER A 75 -10.06 -6.87 23.74
N ILE A 76 -11.29 -6.82 23.22
CA ILE A 76 -11.78 -7.75 22.18
C ILE A 76 -11.01 -7.54 20.89
N HIS A 77 -10.74 -6.28 20.52
CA HIS A 77 -9.94 -5.93 19.34
C HIS A 77 -8.54 -6.54 19.42
N THR A 78 -7.85 -6.40 20.55
CA THR A 78 -6.51 -6.98 20.75
C THR A 78 -6.51 -8.49 20.56
N ARG A 79 -7.38 -9.22 21.28
CA ARG A 79 -7.44 -10.69 21.16
C ARG A 79 -7.81 -11.15 19.75
N SER A 80 -8.70 -10.41 19.09
CA SER A 80 -9.13 -10.73 17.71
C SER A 80 -8.03 -10.46 16.69
N ALA A 81 -7.29 -9.36 16.86
CA ALA A 81 -6.14 -9.02 16.03
C ALA A 81 -5.03 -10.07 16.16
N GLU A 82 -4.73 -10.54 17.37
CA GLU A 82 -3.74 -11.60 17.61
C GLU A 82 -4.14 -12.91 16.95
N ARG A 83 -5.42 -13.33 17.08
CA ARG A 83 -5.94 -14.52 16.40
C ARG A 83 -5.81 -14.40 14.88
N LEU A 84 -6.19 -13.26 14.32
CA LEU A 84 -6.11 -13.03 12.88
C LEU A 84 -4.65 -13.03 12.40
N ARG A 85 -3.73 -12.44 13.18
CA ARG A 85 -2.29 -12.47 12.89
C ARG A 85 -1.73 -13.90 12.89
N ASN A 86 -2.14 -14.73 13.84
CA ASN A 86 -1.71 -16.14 13.89
C ASN A 86 -2.18 -16.90 12.65
N VAL A 87 -3.42 -16.70 12.19
CA VAL A 87 -3.89 -17.25 10.91
C VAL A 87 -3.03 -16.75 9.74
N CYS A 88 -2.64 -15.47 9.75
CA CYS A 88 -1.78 -14.94 8.71
C CYS A 88 -0.42 -15.62 8.66
N LEU A 89 0.19 -15.87 9.82
CA LEU A 89 1.47 -16.59 9.92
C LEU A 89 1.32 -18.06 9.51
N ASP A 90 0.29 -18.75 10.00
CA ASP A 90 0.06 -20.17 9.75
C ASP A 90 -0.28 -20.48 8.28
N ASN A 91 -1.00 -19.57 7.62
CA ASN A 91 -1.34 -19.72 6.20
C ASN A 91 -0.27 -19.09 5.29
N GLY A 92 0.48 -18.08 5.71
CA GLY A 92 1.51 -17.47 4.88
C GLY A 92 0.98 -16.81 3.59
N GLY A 93 1.91 -16.41 2.72
CA GLY A 93 1.63 -15.89 1.37
C GLY A 93 0.60 -14.76 1.36
N VAL A 94 -0.53 -14.99 0.67
CA VAL A 94 -1.63 -14.02 0.54
C VAL A 94 -2.14 -13.52 1.89
N PHE A 95 -2.22 -14.37 2.92
CA PHE A 95 -2.68 -13.93 4.23
C PHE A 95 -1.71 -12.96 4.90
N ILE A 96 -0.39 -13.19 4.78
CA ILE A 96 0.61 -12.24 5.27
C ILE A 96 0.47 -10.91 4.53
N LYS A 97 0.33 -10.92 3.20
CA LYS A 97 0.16 -9.68 2.40
C LYS A 97 -1.09 -8.90 2.83
N VAL A 98 -2.22 -9.57 3.05
CA VAL A 98 -3.45 -8.91 3.52
C VAL A 98 -3.29 -8.37 4.95
N GLY A 99 -2.62 -9.11 5.83
CA GLY A 99 -2.27 -8.63 7.16
C GLY A 99 -1.39 -7.38 7.09
N GLN A 100 -0.31 -7.40 6.30
CA GLN A 100 0.52 -6.22 6.04
C GLN A 100 -0.30 -5.06 5.48
N HIS A 101 -1.25 -5.32 4.59
CA HIS A 101 -2.15 -4.28 4.11
C HIS A 101 -2.95 -3.64 5.25
N ILE A 102 -3.55 -4.44 6.14
CA ILE A 102 -4.24 -3.96 7.36
C ILE A 102 -3.30 -3.17 8.27
N GLY A 103 -2.06 -3.63 8.45
CA GLY A 103 -1.04 -2.96 9.27
C GLY A 103 -0.61 -1.59 8.74
N SER A 104 -0.91 -1.26 7.48
CA SER A 104 -0.60 0.05 6.89
C SER A 104 -1.71 1.10 7.06
N LEU A 105 -2.88 0.72 7.59
CA LEU A 105 -4.09 1.56 7.59
C LEU A 105 -4.35 2.21 8.97
N ASP A 106 -3.33 2.87 9.56
CA ASP A 106 -3.31 3.38 10.94
C ASP A 106 -4.50 4.30 11.30
N TYR A 107 -5.00 5.08 10.35
CA TYR A 107 -6.13 6.00 10.57
C TYR A 107 -7.49 5.43 10.17
N LEU A 108 -7.53 4.25 9.53
CA LEU A 108 -8.77 3.69 8.96
C LEU A 108 -9.33 2.54 9.80
N LEU A 109 -8.46 1.84 10.52
CA LEU A 109 -8.80 0.64 11.29
C LEU A 109 -8.46 0.83 12.77
N PRO A 110 -9.08 0.04 13.68
CA PRO A 110 -8.77 0.13 15.09
C PRO A 110 -7.28 -0.12 15.35
N LYS A 111 -6.67 0.69 16.21
CA LYS A 111 -5.22 0.68 16.51
C LYS A 111 -4.69 -0.70 16.88
N GLU A 112 -5.51 -1.52 17.55
CA GLU A 112 -5.13 -2.86 17.98
C GLU A 112 -4.90 -3.79 16.78
N TYR A 113 -5.72 -3.69 15.74
CA TYR A 113 -5.54 -4.46 14.51
C TYR A 113 -4.32 -3.97 13.72
N VAL A 114 -4.16 -2.65 13.57
CA VAL A 114 -3.04 -2.07 12.82
C VAL A 114 -1.71 -2.43 13.46
N SER A 115 -1.54 -2.14 14.75
CA SER A 115 -0.30 -2.40 15.50
C SER A 115 0.07 -3.88 15.54
N THR A 116 -0.91 -4.76 15.75
CA THR A 116 -0.67 -6.22 15.74
C THR A 116 -0.27 -6.71 14.36
N MET A 117 -0.91 -6.23 13.30
CA MET A 117 -0.61 -6.65 11.93
C MET A 117 0.68 -6.07 11.38
N ALA A 118 1.10 -4.89 11.86
CA ALA A 118 2.40 -4.30 11.51
C ALA A 118 3.58 -5.25 11.87
N LEU A 119 3.42 -6.12 12.86
CA LEU A 119 4.42 -7.14 13.21
C LEU A 119 4.64 -8.20 12.11
N LEU A 120 3.82 -8.21 11.06
CA LEU A 120 3.98 -9.09 9.89
C LEU A 120 5.00 -8.56 8.87
N TYR A 121 5.47 -7.31 9.01
CA TYR A 121 6.55 -6.79 8.15
C TYR A 121 7.91 -7.44 8.49
N ASP A 122 8.19 -7.67 9.77
CA ASP A 122 9.51 -8.14 10.23
C ASP A 122 9.67 -9.67 10.25
N LYS A 123 8.59 -10.42 10.00
CA LYS A 123 8.53 -11.88 10.21
C LYS A 123 8.09 -12.64 8.97
N VAL A 124 8.79 -12.45 7.84
CA VAL A 124 8.56 -13.25 6.64
C VAL A 124 9.54 -14.43 6.61
N PRO A 125 9.06 -15.68 6.68
CA PRO A 125 9.93 -16.86 6.66
C PRO A 125 10.70 -16.96 5.34
N ILE A 126 11.96 -17.37 5.42
CA ILE A 126 12.80 -17.63 4.25
C ILE A 126 12.55 -19.06 3.79
N THR A 127 12.16 -19.20 2.53
CA THR A 127 12.09 -20.45 1.80
C THR A 127 13.51 -20.89 1.38
N PRO A 128 13.88 -22.17 1.58
CA PRO A 128 15.16 -22.71 1.15
C PRO A 128 15.47 -22.43 -0.33
N VAL A 129 16.75 -22.14 -0.60
CA VAL A 129 17.23 -21.68 -1.92
C VAL A 129 16.98 -22.70 -3.03
N ASP A 130 17.07 -24.00 -2.72
CA ASP A 130 16.79 -25.11 -3.63
C ASP A 130 15.34 -25.06 -4.15
N LYS A 131 14.37 -24.80 -3.26
CA LYS A 131 12.96 -24.63 -3.64
C LYS A 131 12.74 -23.38 -4.48
N MET A 132 13.46 -22.29 -4.19
CA MET A 132 13.35 -21.04 -4.95
C MET A 132 13.98 -21.19 -6.35
N PHE A 133 15.16 -21.79 -6.46
CA PHE A 133 15.83 -22.00 -7.74
C PHE A 133 15.12 -23.06 -8.60
N ALA A 134 14.38 -23.99 -7.99
CA ALA A 134 13.48 -24.87 -8.73
C ALA A 134 12.38 -24.09 -9.48
N VAL A 135 11.92 -22.93 -8.96
CA VAL A 135 11.02 -22.03 -9.70
C VAL A 135 11.75 -21.47 -10.93
N PHE A 136 12.99 -21.01 -10.77
CA PHE A 136 13.81 -20.55 -11.90
C PHE A 136 13.96 -21.60 -13.00
N LYS A 137 14.30 -22.83 -12.61
CA LYS A 137 14.39 -23.95 -13.54
C LYS A 137 13.10 -24.23 -14.27
N LYS A 138 11.96 -24.16 -13.58
CA LYS A 138 10.65 -24.40 -14.19
C LYS A 138 10.25 -23.31 -15.20
N GLU A 139 10.60 -22.06 -14.91
CA GLU A 139 10.22 -20.91 -15.76
C GLU A 139 11.10 -20.78 -16.99
N PHE A 140 12.42 -21.04 -16.87
CA PHE A 140 13.37 -20.84 -17.97
C PHE A 140 13.91 -22.13 -18.59
N ASN A 141 13.58 -23.30 -18.04
CA ASN A 141 14.15 -24.60 -18.42
C ASN A 141 15.70 -24.62 -18.39
N GLN A 142 16.27 -23.82 -17.47
CA GLN A 142 17.72 -23.60 -17.29
C GLN A 142 18.03 -23.49 -15.81
N GLU A 143 19.23 -23.89 -15.39
CA GLU A 143 19.67 -23.65 -14.02
C GLU A 143 20.14 -22.19 -13.86
N PRO A 144 20.02 -21.57 -12.67
CA PRO A 144 20.54 -20.22 -12.43
C PRO A 144 22.01 -20.04 -12.83
N LYS A 145 22.85 -21.07 -12.63
CA LYS A 145 24.27 -21.08 -13.03
C LYS A 145 24.50 -20.99 -14.55
N ASP A 146 23.51 -21.35 -15.37
CA ASP A 146 23.59 -21.26 -16.82
C ASP A 146 23.39 -19.81 -17.29
N VAL A 147 22.57 -19.05 -16.54
CA VAL A 147 22.21 -17.65 -16.83
C VAL A 147 23.14 -16.65 -16.15
N PHE A 148 23.51 -16.89 -14.90
CA PHE A 148 24.29 -15.98 -14.07
C PHE A 148 25.75 -16.45 -13.95
N SER A 149 26.71 -15.52 -13.97
CA SER A 149 28.10 -15.83 -13.60
C SER A 149 28.19 -16.21 -12.12
N TYR A 150 27.40 -15.54 -11.29
CA TYR A 150 27.23 -15.79 -9.86
C TYR A 150 25.82 -15.40 -9.43
N ILE A 151 25.22 -16.18 -8.54
CA ILE A 151 24.01 -15.82 -7.81
C ILE A 151 24.24 -16.15 -6.35
N ASP A 152 24.07 -15.15 -5.46
CA ASP A 152 24.22 -15.37 -4.03
C ASP A 152 23.09 -16.30 -3.56
N PRO A 153 23.39 -17.45 -2.92
CA PRO A 153 22.36 -18.33 -2.40
C PRO A 153 21.60 -17.71 -1.21
N ASN A 154 22.15 -16.67 -0.57
CA ASN A 154 21.47 -15.95 0.48
C ASN A 154 20.61 -14.83 -0.13
N PRO A 155 19.30 -14.77 0.18
CA PRO A 155 18.46 -13.69 -0.30
C PRO A 155 18.89 -12.37 0.36
N ILE A 156 18.97 -11.30 -0.42
CA ILE A 156 19.19 -9.94 0.08
C ILE A 156 17.93 -9.32 0.67
N GLY A 157 16.78 -9.91 0.38
CA GLY A 157 15.48 -9.47 0.90
C GLY A 157 14.42 -10.54 0.78
N SER A 158 13.47 -10.51 1.70
CA SER A 158 12.28 -11.35 1.70
C SER A 158 11.05 -10.46 1.78
N ALA A 159 10.11 -10.65 0.86
CA ALA A 159 8.84 -9.96 0.82
C ALA A 159 7.70 -10.98 0.98
N SER A 160 6.46 -10.51 1.14
CA SER A 160 5.31 -11.39 1.40
C SER A 160 5.00 -12.39 0.29
N LEU A 161 5.40 -12.12 -0.96
CA LEU A 161 5.12 -12.99 -2.12
C LEU A 161 6.38 -13.56 -2.78
N SER A 162 7.58 -13.10 -2.41
CA SER A 162 8.83 -13.43 -3.10
C SER A 162 10.08 -13.24 -2.24
N GLN A 163 11.18 -13.84 -2.68
CA GLN A 163 12.53 -13.51 -2.22
C GLN A 163 13.35 -12.84 -3.32
N VAL A 164 14.27 -11.97 -2.94
CA VAL A 164 15.17 -11.27 -3.85
C VAL A 164 16.59 -11.76 -3.63
N TYR A 165 17.27 -12.09 -4.71
CA TYR A 165 18.67 -12.53 -4.72
C TYR A 165 19.53 -11.53 -5.48
N LYS A 166 20.76 -11.32 -5.01
CA LYS A 166 21.77 -10.61 -5.80
C LYS A 166 22.42 -11.61 -6.75
N ALA A 167 22.51 -11.24 -8.03
CA ALA A 167 23.20 -12.03 -9.03
C ALA A 167 24.02 -11.14 -9.95
N GLN A 168 24.88 -11.77 -10.73
CA GLN A 168 25.65 -11.14 -11.79
C GLN A 168 25.42 -11.91 -13.09
N LEU A 169 25.11 -11.19 -14.17
CA LEU A 169 24.97 -11.75 -15.51
C LEU A 169 26.34 -12.16 -16.07
N LYS A 170 26.36 -13.01 -17.10
CA LYS A 170 27.61 -13.45 -17.75
C LYS A 170 28.44 -12.29 -18.34
N ASP A 171 27.83 -11.14 -18.61
CA ASP A 171 28.49 -9.92 -19.09
C ASP A 171 29.07 -9.05 -17.95
N GLY A 172 28.95 -9.48 -16.69
CA GLY A 172 29.43 -8.75 -15.51
C GLY A 172 28.41 -7.78 -14.91
N THR A 173 27.21 -7.65 -15.48
CA THR A 173 26.18 -6.76 -14.96
C THR A 173 25.55 -7.29 -13.68
N ASP A 174 25.58 -6.50 -12.60
CA ASP A 174 24.90 -6.83 -11.35
C ASP A 174 23.37 -6.63 -11.47
N VAL A 175 22.61 -7.62 -11.04
CA VAL A 175 21.14 -7.65 -11.09
C VAL A 175 20.54 -8.13 -9.77
N ALA A 176 19.32 -7.68 -9.49
CA ALA A 176 18.44 -8.22 -8.46
C ALA A 176 17.44 -9.17 -9.12
N VAL A 177 17.36 -10.40 -8.63
CA VAL A 177 16.47 -11.45 -9.13
C VAL A 177 15.39 -11.72 -8.09
N LYS A 178 14.19 -11.19 -8.33
CA LYS A 178 13.00 -11.41 -7.50
C LYS A 178 12.31 -12.69 -7.97
N ILE A 179 12.24 -13.70 -7.10
CA ILE A 179 11.65 -15.01 -7.38
C ILE A 179 10.42 -15.17 -6.50
N GLN A 180 9.26 -15.40 -7.11
CA GLN A 180 8.00 -15.65 -6.40
C GLN A 180 8.07 -16.97 -5.61
N TYR A 181 7.47 -17.00 -4.42
CA TYR A 181 7.39 -18.23 -3.64
C TYR A 181 6.66 -19.35 -4.40
N PRO A 182 7.10 -20.60 -4.23
CA PRO A 182 6.40 -21.75 -4.77
C PRO A 182 4.91 -21.74 -4.37
N GLN A 183 4.04 -22.05 -5.33
CA GLN A 183 2.59 -22.26 -5.13
C GLN A 183 1.77 -21.03 -4.68
N VAL A 184 2.37 -19.87 -4.36
CA VAL A 184 1.61 -18.69 -3.93
C VAL A 184 0.60 -18.26 -4.99
N LYS A 185 1.01 -18.16 -6.27
CA LYS A 185 0.10 -17.84 -7.37
C LYS A 185 -0.95 -18.91 -7.64
N ALA A 186 -0.60 -20.19 -7.47
CA ALA A 186 -1.55 -21.29 -7.67
C ALA A 186 -2.65 -21.32 -6.60
N ARG A 187 -2.32 -20.90 -5.37
CA ARG A 187 -3.22 -20.92 -4.21
C ARG A 187 -3.99 -19.63 -4.00
N SER A 188 -3.46 -18.51 -4.50
CA SER A 188 -3.98 -17.17 -4.21
C SER A 188 -5.46 -17.03 -4.53
N TYR A 189 -5.94 -17.62 -5.63
CA TYR A 189 -7.35 -17.57 -6.00
C TYR A 189 -8.26 -18.15 -4.90
N VAL A 190 -7.91 -19.33 -4.38
CA VAL A 190 -8.70 -20.00 -3.32
C VAL A 190 -8.63 -19.22 -2.02
N ASP A 191 -7.45 -18.70 -1.66
CA ASP A 191 -7.25 -17.89 -0.46
C ASP A 191 -8.06 -16.58 -0.50
N ILE A 192 -8.02 -15.87 -1.63
CA ILE A 192 -8.81 -14.64 -1.85
C ILE A 192 -10.32 -14.95 -1.75
N LYS A 193 -10.80 -16.00 -2.44
CA LYS A 193 -12.22 -16.38 -2.38
C LYS A 193 -12.65 -16.77 -0.97
N THR A 194 -11.78 -17.44 -0.22
CA THR A 194 -11.99 -17.76 1.19
C THR A 194 -12.17 -16.49 2.02
N MET A 195 -11.25 -15.53 1.90
CA MET A 195 -11.34 -14.26 2.62
C MET A 195 -12.61 -13.48 2.26
N THR A 196 -12.92 -13.35 0.97
CA THR A 196 -14.13 -12.66 0.50
C THR A 196 -15.39 -13.34 1.03
N PHE A 197 -15.43 -14.67 1.06
CA PHE A 197 -16.56 -15.42 1.64
C PHE A 197 -16.71 -15.17 3.14
N LEU A 198 -15.62 -15.31 3.91
CA LEU A 198 -15.64 -15.13 5.36
C LEU A 198 -16.03 -13.70 5.74
N VAL A 199 -15.52 -12.70 5.03
CA VAL A 199 -15.87 -11.28 5.25
C VAL A 199 -17.35 -11.01 4.97
N LYS A 200 -17.94 -11.64 3.93
CA LYS A 200 -19.38 -11.58 3.67
C LYS A 200 -20.19 -12.25 4.78
N ALA A 201 -19.75 -13.40 5.29
CA ALA A 201 -20.40 -14.09 6.40
C ALA A 201 -20.36 -13.23 7.68
N ILE A 202 -19.23 -12.59 7.98
CA ILE A 202 -19.12 -11.63 9.10
C ILE A 202 -20.07 -10.45 8.92
N LYS A 203 -20.20 -9.88 7.72
CA LYS A 203 -21.19 -8.82 7.47
C LYS A 203 -22.64 -9.28 7.68
N TYR A 204 -22.95 -10.54 7.38
CA TYR A 204 -24.27 -11.10 7.67
C TYR A 204 -24.52 -11.23 9.19
N ILE A 205 -23.50 -11.66 9.95
CA ILE A 205 -23.60 -11.79 11.42
C ILE A 205 -23.62 -10.41 12.11
N PHE A 206 -22.86 -9.45 11.58
CA PHE A 206 -22.71 -8.08 12.06
C PHE A 206 -23.08 -7.10 10.94
N PRO A 207 -24.36 -6.74 10.78
CA PRO A 207 -24.80 -5.83 9.71
C PRO A 207 -24.09 -4.46 9.72
N GLY A 208 -23.60 -4.02 10.88
CA GLY A 208 -22.78 -2.80 11.03
C GLY A 208 -21.32 -2.93 10.58
N PHE A 209 -20.87 -4.10 10.09
CA PHE A 209 -19.51 -4.30 9.60
C PHE A 209 -19.31 -3.61 8.25
N LYS A 210 -18.48 -2.56 8.28
CA LYS A 210 -18.30 -1.59 7.21
C LYS A 210 -17.03 -1.81 6.36
N TYR A 211 -16.26 -2.87 6.61
CA TYR A 211 -14.94 -3.08 5.98
C TYR A 211 -14.92 -4.13 4.87
N THR A 212 -16.08 -4.47 4.28
CA THR A 212 -16.13 -5.44 3.17
C THR A 212 -15.35 -5.02 1.94
N TRP A 213 -15.14 -3.71 1.77
CA TRP A 213 -14.37 -3.16 0.68
C TRP A 213 -12.90 -3.58 0.71
N LEU A 214 -12.30 -3.86 1.89
CA LEU A 214 -10.91 -4.33 1.98
C LEU A 214 -10.71 -5.66 1.25
N ALA A 215 -11.66 -6.58 1.42
CA ALA A 215 -11.63 -7.87 0.74
C ALA A 215 -11.81 -7.72 -0.77
N GLN A 216 -12.72 -6.82 -1.20
CA GLN A 216 -12.96 -6.53 -2.62
C GLN A 216 -11.74 -5.90 -3.28
N GLU A 217 -11.07 -4.98 -2.60
CA GLU A 217 -9.87 -4.31 -3.09
C GLU A 217 -8.70 -5.30 -3.19
N THR A 218 -8.54 -6.16 -2.19
CA THR A 218 -7.56 -7.25 -2.22
C THR A 218 -7.83 -8.21 -3.38
N GLU A 219 -9.09 -8.59 -3.60
CA GLU A 219 -9.49 -9.49 -4.68
C GLU A 219 -9.15 -8.92 -6.07
N LYS A 220 -9.21 -7.60 -6.23
CA LYS A 220 -8.85 -6.91 -7.46
C LYS A 220 -7.34 -6.74 -7.63
N ASN A 221 -6.63 -6.38 -6.56
CA ASN A 221 -5.25 -5.92 -6.64
C ASN A 221 -4.22 -7.04 -6.51
N LEU A 222 -4.51 -8.07 -5.69
CA LEU A 222 -3.53 -9.13 -5.44
C LEU A 222 -3.15 -9.94 -6.69
N PRO A 223 -4.05 -10.22 -7.66
CA PRO A 223 -3.66 -10.84 -8.92
C PRO A 223 -2.64 -10.01 -9.71
N LEU A 224 -2.71 -8.68 -9.64
CA LEU A 224 -1.77 -7.77 -10.31
C LEU A 224 -0.38 -7.86 -9.68
N GLU A 225 -0.31 -7.94 -8.35
CA GLU A 225 0.95 -8.10 -7.61
C GLU A 225 1.60 -9.48 -7.81
N LEU A 226 0.81 -10.49 -8.20
CA LEU A 226 1.31 -11.85 -8.49
C LEU A 226 1.79 -12.01 -9.93
N ASP A 227 1.64 -11.00 -10.77
CA ASP A 227 2.14 -10.97 -12.15
C ASP A 227 3.35 -10.05 -12.26
N PHE A 228 4.54 -10.64 -12.18
CA PHE A 228 5.80 -9.90 -12.26
C PHE A 228 6.07 -9.27 -13.63
N LEU A 229 5.40 -9.72 -14.70
CA LEU A 229 5.45 -9.01 -15.98
C LEU A 229 4.73 -7.68 -15.90
N GLN A 230 3.61 -7.61 -15.16
CA GLN A 230 2.89 -6.36 -14.95
C GLN A 230 3.73 -5.39 -14.10
N GLU A 231 4.38 -5.88 -13.04
CA GLU A 231 5.33 -5.10 -12.24
C GLU A 231 6.46 -4.51 -13.11
N GLY A 232 7.08 -5.32 -13.97
CA GLY A 232 8.12 -4.83 -14.88
C GLY A 232 7.60 -3.78 -15.89
N LYS A 233 6.38 -3.92 -16.40
CA LYS A 233 5.76 -2.93 -17.30
C LYS A 233 5.46 -1.62 -16.58
N ASN A 234 5.00 -1.70 -15.33
CA ASN A 234 4.79 -0.54 -14.48
C ASN A 234 6.11 0.20 -14.25
N CYS A 235 7.19 -0.54 -13.97
CA CYS A 235 8.53 0.01 -13.80
C CYS A 235 8.97 0.83 -15.02
N GLU A 236 8.89 0.27 -16.23
CA GLU A 236 9.26 0.98 -17.46
C GLU A 236 8.36 2.20 -17.75
N LYS A 237 7.06 2.07 -17.52
CA LYS A 237 6.11 3.18 -17.71
C LYS A 237 6.46 4.35 -16.80
N VAL A 238 6.71 4.08 -15.52
CA VAL A 238 7.01 5.10 -14.51
C VAL A 238 8.41 5.68 -14.74
N SER A 239 9.37 4.86 -15.16
CA SER A 239 10.72 5.32 -15.56
C SER A 239 10.65 6.38 -16.66
N LYS A 240 9.85 6.14 -17.72
CA LYS A 240 9.63 7.11 -18.80
C LYS A 240 8.87 8.35 -18.33
N MET A 241 7.84 8.14 -17.52
CA MET A 241 6.97 9.21 -17.00
C MET A 241 7.74 10.20 -16.12
N LEU A 242 8.69 9.72 -15.33
CA LEU A 242 9.40 10.50 -14.31
C LEU A 242 10.87 10.77 -14.65
N GLN A 243 11.27 10.57 -15.92
CA GLN A 243 12.67 10.67 -16.38
C GLN A 243 13.31 12.05 -16.14
N HIS A 244 12.51 13.12 -16.01
CA HIS A 244 13.00 14.48 -15.74
C HIS A 244 13.51 14.66 -14.31
N PHE A 245 13.15 13.76 -13.39
CA PHE A 245 13.70 13.76 -12.04
C PHE A 245 15.07 13.10 -12.01
N SER A 246 16.13 13.90 -12.17
CA SER A 246 17.52 13.44 -12.14
C SER A 246 17.95 12.76 -10.83
N PHE A 247 17.23 13.03 -9.73
CA PHE A 247 17.45 12.40 -8.43
C PHE A 247 16.72 11.05 -8.28
N LEU A 248 15.80 10.72 -9.17
CA LEU A 248 14.98 9.52 -9.08
C LEU A 248 15.60 8.41 -9.91
N LYS A 249 15.79 7.25 -9.29
CA LYS A 249 16.21 6.02 -9.95
C LYS A 249 15.05 5.03 -9.95
N ILE A 250 14.78 4.49 -11.13
CA ILE A 250 13.87 3.36 -11.32
C ILE A 250 14.69 2.25 -12.00
N PRO A 251 14.76 1.04 -11.42
CA PRO A 251 15.60 -0.04 -11.92
C PRO A 251 15.26 -0.41 -13.37
N LYS A 252 16.27 -0.61 -14.21
CA LYS A 252 16.04 -1.19 -15.54
C LYS A 252 15.58 -2.65 -15.42
N ILE A 253 14.60 -3.06 -16.23
CA ILE A 253 14.16 -4.46 -16.30
C ILE A 253 14.96 -5.23 -17.36
N TYR A 254 15.37 -6.45 -17.02
CA TYR A 254 16.06 -7.38 -17.92
C TYR A 254 15.08 -8.45 -18.41
N TRP A 255 14.23 -8.10 -19.36
CA TRP A 255 13.12 -8.94 -19.84
C TRP A 255 13.50 -10.35 -20.29
N LYS A 256 14.71 -10.52 -20.86
CA LYS A 256 15.24 -11.83 -21.27
C LYS A 256 15.30 -12.83 -20.10
N TYR A 257 15.45 -12.32 -18.88
CA TYR A 257 15.58 -13.09 -17.64
C TYR A 257 14.38 -12.85 -16.71
N SER A 258 13.22 -12.48 -17.26
CA SER A 258 11.98 -12.26 -16.51
C SER A 258 10.82 -13.08 -17.07
N SER A 259 9.92 -13.50 -16.18
CA SER A 259 8.67 -14.21 -16.44
C SER A 259 7.55 -13.66 -15.53
N ASP A 260 6.38 -14.30 -15.53
CA ASP A 260 5.29 -13.95 -14.62
C ASP A 260 5.56 -14.30 -13.16
N LYS A 261 6.61 -15.09 -12.86
CA LYS A 261 7.06 -15.47 -11.51
C LYS A 261 8.46 -15.01 -11.15
N ILE A 262 9.22 -14.49 -12.11
CA ILE A 262 10.61 -14.06 -11.91
C ILE A 262 10.78 -12.68 -12.51
N LEU A 263 11.27 -11.72 -11.71
CA LEU A 263 11.60 -10.39 -12.19
C LEU A 263 13.09 -10.14 -11.99
N THR A 264 13.82 -10.02 -13.09
CA THR A 264 15.23 -9.61 -13.06
C THR A 264 15.33 -8.11 -13.37
N MET A 265 15.91 -7.36 -12.45
CA MET A 265 16.06 -5.90 -12.55
C MET A 265 17.46 -5.45 -12.18
N GLU A 266 17.82 -4.22 -12.55
CA GLU A 266 19.08 -3.59 -12.18
C GLU A 266 19.28 -3.61 -10.66
N PHE A 267 20.46 -4.07 -10.23
CA PHE A 267 20.80 -4.02 -8.81
C PHE A 267 21.08 -2.57 -8.40
N CYS A 268 20.26 -2.03 -7.51
CA CYS A 268 20.41 -0.67 -7.01
C CYS A 268 21.02 -0.66 -5.61
N GLN A 269 21.99 0.22 -5.39
CA GLN A 269 22.67 0.40 -4.11
C GLN A 269 22.04 1.54 -3.31
N GLY A 270 21.98 1.37 -1.99
CA GLY A 270 21.51 2.38 -1.04
C GLY A 270 21.08 1.73 0.27
N ALA A 271 20.77 2.55 1.27
CA ALA A 271 20.10 2.10 2.49
C ALA A 271 18.59 2.30 2.36
N THR A 272 17.79 1.62 3.19
CA THR A 272 16.35 1.88 3.23
C THR A 272 16.08 3.30 3.67
N ILE A 273 14.95 3.86 3.23
CA ILE A 273 14.64 5.26 3.46
C ILE A 273 14.45 5.62 4.94
N ASP A 274 14.23 4.63 5.82
CA ASP A 274 14.11 4.82 7.26
C ASP A 274 15.43 4.66 8.02
N ASP A 275 16.56 4.41 7.34
CA ASP A 275 17.90 4.37 7.93
C ASP A 275 18.48 5.77 8.13
N GLN A 276 18.15 6.37 9.28
CA GLN A 276 18.64 7.69 9.68
C GLN A 276 20.14 7.72 9.94
N GLU A 277 20.72 6.62 10.41
CA GLU A 277 22.15 6.55 10.71
C GLU A 277 22.96 6.60 9.42
N PHE A 278 22.56 5.82 8.41
CA PHE A 278 23.14 5.90 7.08
C PHE A 278 23.04 7.30 6.48
N MET A 279 21.87 7.95 6.58
CA MET A 279 21.70 9.30 6.06
C MET A 279 22.60 10.32 6.76
N LYS A 280 22.72 10.25 8.09
CA LYS A 280 23.62 11.11 8.86
C LYS A 280 25.08 10.90 8.46
N ASN A 281 25.52 9.65 8.36
CA ASN A 281 26.89 9.29 7.99
C ASN A 281 27.25 9.70 6.56
N ASN A 282 26.27 9.69 5.64
CA ASN A 282 26.45 10.07 4.24
C ASN A 282 26.05 11.53 3.93
N LYS A 283 25.79 12.35 4.94
CA LYS A 283 25.39 13.77 4.79
C LYS A 283 24.18 13.95 3.85
N ILE A 284 23.20 13.07 3.99
CA ILE A 284 21.92 13.11 3.28
C ILE A 284 20.91 13.83 4.15
N SER A 285 20.27 14.87 3.61
CA SER A 285 19.26 15.63 4.34
C SER A 285 17.92 14.91 4.30
N VAL A 286 17.37 14.59 5.49
CA VAL A 286 16.02 14.01 5.61
C VAL A 286 14.94 14.91 5.00
N ASN A 287 15.10 16.24 5.12
CA ASN A 287 14.19 17.22 4.53
C ASN A 287 14.24 17.19 3.00
N GLU A 288 15.44 17.04 2.43
CA GLU A 288 15.62 16.91 0.97
C GLU A 288 14.94 15.63 0.45
N VAL A 289 15.07 14.51 1.18
CA VAL A 289 14.42 13.23 0.84
C VAL A 289 12.91 13.36 0.88
N SER A 290 12.33 13.92 1.95
CA SER A 290 10.88 14.16 2.06
C SER A 290 10.37 15.08 0.94
N GLN A 291 11.07 16.17 0.65
CA GLN A 291 10.68 17.07 -0.45
C GLN A 291 10.65 16.33 -1.80
N LYS A 292 11.70 15.56 -2.11
CA LYS A 292 11.81 14.79 -3.35
C LYS A 292 10.74 13.72 -3.48
N LEU A 293 10.44 12.99 -2.39
CA LEU A 293 9.30 12.06 -2.36
C LEU A 293 7.98 12.80 -2.62
N GLY A 294 7.76 13.92 -1.93
CA GLY A 294 6.57 14.74 -2.11
C GLY A 294 6.37 15.18 -3.56
N GLU A 295 7.45 15.56 -4.25
CA GLU A 295 7.42 15.90 -5.68
C GLU A 295 7.05 14.70 -6.55
N VAL A 296 7.69 13.55 -6.35
CA VAL A 296 7.45 12.31 -7.12
C VAL A 296 6.01 11.84 -7.00
N PHE A 297 5.46 11.76 -5.78
CA PHE A 297 4.08 11.31 -5.57
C PHE A 297 3.05 12.36 -5.98
N SER A 298 3.34 13.65 -5.79
CA SER A 298 2.46 14.72 -6.28
C SER A 298 2.36 14.70 -7.80
N GLU A 299 3.46 14.45 -8.51
CA GLU A 299 3.47 14.32 -9.97
C GLU A 299 2.63 13.13 -10.43
N MET A 300 2.83 11.96 -9.81
CA MET A 300 2.01 10.77 -10.08
C MET A 300 0.51 11.01 -9.87
N ILE A 301 0.13 11.68 -8.78
CA ILE A 301 -1.27 11.94 -8.42
C ILE A 301 -1.90 13.01 -9.31
N PHE A 302 -1.29 14.19 -9.39
CA PHE A 302 -1.95 15.38 -9.92
C PHE A 302 -1.62 15.67 -11.40
N ALA A 303 -0.43 15.28 -11.88
CA ALA A 303 -0.06 15.53 -13.27
C ALA A 303 -0.45 14.36 -14.18
N HIS A 304 -0.19 13.12 -13.75
CA HIS A 304 -0.39 11.94 -14.59
C HIS A 304 -1.64 11.12 -14.23
N GLY A 305 -2.09 11.17 -12.98
CA GLY A 305 -3.13 10.27 -12.49
C GLY A 305 -2.74 8.79 -12.58
N TYR A 306 -1.44 8.47 -12.47
CA TYR A 306 -0.95 7.09 -12.43
C TYR A 306 -0.13 6.90 -11.16
N VAL A 307 -0.77 6.35 -10.13
CA VAL A 307 -0.32 6.45 -8.74
C VAL A 307 0.17 5.13 -8.23
N HIS A 308 1.33 5.13 -7.59
CA HIS A 308 1.82 4.00 -6.83
C HIS A 308 1.11 3.94 -5.47
N CYS A 309 0.38 2.85 -5.22
CA CYS A 309 -0.50 2.69 -4.06
C CYS A 309 0.09 1.84 -2.93
N ASP A 310 1.38 1.49 -2.98
CA ASP A 310 2.05 0.70 -1.93
C ASP A 310 3.54 1.05 -1.77
N PRO A 311 3.92 2.33 -1.57
CA PRO A 311 5.33 2.73 -1.52
C PRO A 311 5.99 2.43 -0.16
N HIS A 312 5.99 1.16 0.24
CA HIS A 312 6.49 0.72 1.54
C HIS A 312 7.94 1.21 1.77
N PRO A 313 8.31 1.68 2.98
CA PRO A 313 9.66 2.21 3.25
C PRO A 313 10.80 1.26 2.86
N GLY A 314 10.61 -0.05 3.04
CA GLY A 314 11.58 -1.07 2.65
C GLY A 314 11.83 -1.19 1.13
N ASN A 315 10.94 -0.65 0.29
CA ASN A 315 11.07 -0.62 -1.16
C ASN A 315 11.61 0.72 -1.69
N LEU A 316 12.00 1.62 -0.78
CA LEU A 316 12.56 2.92 -1.09
C LEU A 316 14.01 2.93 -0.60
N LEU A 317 14.95 3.11 -1.52
CA LEU A 317 16.36 3.27 -1.17
C LEU A 317 16.78 4.73 -1.26
N VAL A 318 17.70 5.12 -0.39
CA VAL A 318 18.37 6.40 -0.43
C VAL A 318 19.88 6.19 -0.59
N ASN A 319 20.50 7.00 -1.44
CA ASN A 319 21.93 6.95 -1.68
C ASN A 319 22.50 8.35 -1.97
N LYS A 320 23.79 8.54 -1.71
CA LYS A 320 24.54 9.74 -2.10
C LYS A 320 25.36 9.43 -3.35
N MET A 321 25.00 10.04 -4.46
CA MET A 321 25.74 9.87 -5.71
C MET A 321 27.15 10.49 -5.62
N LYS A 322 28.07 10.03 -6.47
CA LYS A 322 29.45 10.56 -6.56
C LYS A 322 29.51 12.07 -6.79
N ASN A 323 28.51 12.64 -7.46
CA ASN A 323 28.39 14.09 -7.70
C ASN A 323 27.79 14.87 -6.51
N GLY A 324 27.58 14.23 -5.36
CA GLY A 324 26.99 14.82 -4.16
C GLY A 324 25.46 14.91 -4.18
N THR A 325 24.78 14.47 -5.24
CA THR A 325 23.32 14.50 -5.32
C THR A 325 22.69 13.38 -4.51
N THR A 326 21.68 13.68 -3.70
CA THR A 326 20.86 12.67 -3.02
C THR A 326 19.97 11.98 -4.05
N GLN A 327 20.10 10.66 -4.19
CA GLN A 327 19.30 9.82 -5.08
C GLN A 327 18.27 9.01 -4.28
N ILE A 328 17.07 8.90 -4.81
CA ILE A 328 16.00 8.03 -4.30
C ILE A 328 15.75 6.95 -5.33
N THR A 329 15.68 5.69 -4.91
CA THR A 329 15.31 4.56 -5.78
C THR A 329 13.97 4.00 -5.38
N LEU A 330 13.05 3.86 -6.34
CA LEU A 330 11.80 3.11 -6.17
C LEU A 330 12.02 1.68 -6.68
N LEU A 331 11.91 0.67 -5.81
CA LEU A 331 12.17 -0.72 -6.18
C LEU A 331 10.91 -1.47 -6.60
N ASP A 332 9.81 -1.28 -5.88
CA ASP A 332 8.57 -2.03 -6.07
C ASP A 332 7.61 -1.26 -6.98
N HIS A 333 7.10 -1.96 -7.99
CA HIS A 333 6.13 -1.41 -8.92
C HIS A 333 4.90 -2.31 -9.08
N GLY A 334 4.61 -3.16 -8.10
CA GLY A 334 3.55 -4.17 -8.16
C GLY A 334 2.13 -3.59 -8.15
N LEU A 335 1.92 -2.45 -7.48
CA LEU A 335 0.59 -1.86 -7.32
C LEU A 335 0.50 -0.41 -7.79
N TYR A 336 -0.17 -0.23 -8.93
CA TYR A 336 -0.51 1.05 -9.52
C TYR A 336 -2.00 1.15 -9.84
N GLN A 337 -2.54 2.36 -9.70
CA GLN A 337 -3.90 2.69 -10.12
C GLN A 337 -3.89 3.91 -11.05
N THR A 338 -4.77 3.87 -12.05
CA THR A 338 -5.11 5.04 -12.85
C THR A 338 -6.26 5.79 -12.19
N LEU A 339 -6.07 7.08 -11.91
CA LEU A 339 -7.08 8.01 -11.43
C LEU A 339 -7.80 8.64 -12.63
N SER A 340 -9.12 8.79 -12.53
CA SER A 340 -9.86 9.55 -13.54
C SER A 340 -9.50 11.04 -13.49
N ASP A 341 -9.59 11.72 -14.64
CA ASP A 341 -9.33 13.17 -14.71
C ASP A 341 -10.31 13.96 -13.84
N GLU A 342 -11.58 13.51 -13.78
CA GLU A 342 -12.61 14.09 -12.89
C GLU A 342 -12.20 13.99 -11.42
N PHE A 343 -11.79 12.80 -10.97
CA PHE A 343 -11.32 12.62 -9.59
C PHE A 343 -10.10 13.50 -9.31
N ARG A 344 -9.11 13.49 -10.21
CA ARG A 344 -7.87 14.26 -10.07
C ARG A 344 -8.14 15.75 -9.96
N LEU A 345 -9.07 16.26 -10.76
CA LEU A 345 -9.45 17.67 -10.74
C LEU A 345 -10.22 18.04 -9.46
N ASN A 346 -11.22 17.24 -9.06
CA ASN A 346 -11.96 17.45 -7.81
C ASN A 346 -11.04 17.40 -6.58
N TYR A 347 -10.09 16.47 -6.57
CA TYR A 347 -9.09 16.37 -5.51
C TYR A 347 -8.12 17.57 -5.51
N SER A 348 -7.74 18.07 -6.69
CA SER A 348 -6.94 19.30 -6.81
C SER A 348 -7.68 20.53 -6.27
N TYR A 349 -8.99 20.65 -6.55
CA TYR A 349 -9.83 21.70 -6.01
C TYR A 349 -9.97 21.60 -4.50
N LEU A 350 -10.17 20.40 -3.95
CA LEU A 350 -10.20 20.20 -2.50
C LEU A 350 -8.91 20.72 -1.85
N TRP A 351 -7.75 20.31 -2.36
CA TRP A 351 -6.46 20.78 -1.84
C TRP A 351 -6.29 22.29 -1.95
N MET A 352 -6.67 22.88 -3.07
CA MET A 352 -6.62 24.33 -3.26
C MET A 352 -7.49 25.06 -2.22
N SER A 353 -8.71 24.57 -1.98
CA SER A 353 -9.64 25.16 -1.00
C SER A 353 -9.12 25.00 0.43
N LEU A 354 -8.53 23.84 0.77
CA LEU A 354 -7.88 23.60 2.07
C LEU A 354 -6.71 24.55 2.32
N ILE A 355 -5.89 24.77 1.29
CA ILE A 355 -4.74 25.70 1.35
C ILE A 355 -5.18 27.15 1.60
N ASN A 356 -6.31 27.55 1.01
CA ASN A 356 -6.85 28.89 1.13
C ASN A 356 -7.78 29.06 2.35
N ALA A 357 -8.03 28.01 3.11
CA ALA A 357 -9.01 27.96 4.21
C ALA A 357 -10.43 28.42 3.76
N ASP A 358 -10.80 28.14 2.51
CA ASP A 358 -12.09 28.53 1.94
C ASP A 358 -13.15 27.46 2.28
N VAL A 359 -13.87 27.65 3.39
CA VAL A 359 -14.84 26.68 3.90
C VAL A 359 -15.97 26.35 2.91
N PRO A 360 -16.62 27.32 2.24
CA PRO A 360 -17.58 27.03 1.18
C PRO A 360 -17.00 26.16 0.07
N ALA A 361 -15.80 26.49 -0.42
CA ALA A 361 -15.16 25.73 -1.49
C ALA A 361 -14.68 24.33 -1.03
N ILE A 362 -14.26 24.18 0.25
CA ILE A 362 -13.96 22.87 0.85
C ILE A 362 -15.20 22.00 0.85
N ARG A 363 -16.35 22.52 1.29
CA ARG A 363 -17.62 21.78 1.33
C ARG A 363 -18.03 21.33 -0.07
N GLN A 364 -17.93 22.22 -1.06
CA GLN A 364 -18.27 21.89 -2.45
C GLN A 364 -17.35 20.79 -3.00
N ALA A 365 -16.04 20.93 -2.84
CA ALA A 365 -15.08 19.93 -3.32
C ALA A 365 -15.24 18.58 -2.60
N ALA A 366 -15.52 18.59 -1.30
CA ALA A 366 -15.85 17.39 -0.53
C ALA A 366 -17.16 16.76 -1.02
N SER A 367 -18.17 17.55 -1.39
CA SER A 367 -19.42 17.05 -1.97
C SER A 367 -19.20 16.33 -3.29
N ASN A 368 -18.33 16.87 -4.17
CA ASN A 368 -17.94 16.20 -5.42
C ASN A 368 -17.17 14.89 -5.18
N LEU A 369 -16.64 14.69 -3.98
CA LEU A 369 -15.99 13.46 -3.51
C LEU A 369 -16.89 12.66 -2.55
N ASN A 370 -18.21 12.84 -2.63
CA ASN A 370 -19.25 12.15 -1.85
C ASN A 370 -19.24 12.36 -0.33
N CYS A 371 -18.54 13.39 0.15
CA CYS A 371 -18.33 13.68 1.57
C CYS A 371 -18.82 15.08 1.99
N GLY A 372 -19.83 15.64 1.30
CA GLY A 372 -20.33 17.00 1.55
C GLY A 372 -20.74 17.28 3.00
N GLU A 373 -21.54 16.40 3.61
CA GLU A 373 -21.97 16.54 5.02
C GLU A 373 -20.83 16.29 6.03
N LEU A 374 -19.84 15.49 5.63
CA LEU A 374 -18.70 15.09 6.46
C LEU A 374 -17.42 15.84 6.09
N TYR A 375 -17.55 17.00 5.41
CA TYR A 375 -16.42 17.71 4.81
C TYR A 375 -15.33 18.05 5.83
N GLY A 376 -15.72 18.38 7.07
CA GLY A 376 -14.78 18.70 8.14
C GLY A 376 -13.90 17.51 8.52
N LEU A 377 -14.53 16.37 8.82
CA LEU A 377 -13.82 15.13 9.16
C LEU A 377 -13.00 14.61 7.97
N PHE A 378 -13.58 14.63 6.77
CA PHE A 378 -12.88 14.24 5.56
C PHE A 378 -11.63 15.10 5.34
N SER A 379 -11.74 16.41 5.53
CA SER A 379 -10.60 17.33 5.42
C SER A 379 -9.51 17.03 6.47
N CYS A 380 -9.88 16.66 7.69
CA CYS A 380 -8.94 16.27 8.73
C CYS A 380 -8.19 14.99 8.34
N ILE A 381 -8.87 13.98 7.78
CA ILE A 381 -8.25 12.74 7.28
C ILE A 381 -7.28 13.04 6.12
N VAL A 382 -7.73 13.85 5.16
CA VAL A 382 -6.94 14.20 3.96
C VAL A 382 -5.71 15.00 4.30
N THR A 383 -5.76 15.88 5.30
CA THR A 383 -4.63 16.75 5.67
C THR A 383 -3.78 16.19 6.81
N ALA A 384 -4.31 15.25 7.59
CA ALA A 384 -3.79 14.86 8.91
C ALA A 384 -3.59 16.07 9.84
N ARG A 385 -4.51 17.03 9.76
CA ARG A 385 -4.52 18.25 10.59
C ARG A 385 -5.86 18.40 11.30
N SER A 386 -5.82 19.12 12.42
CA SER A 386 -7.05 19.50 13.12
C SER A 386 -7.86 20.47 12.27
N TRP A 387 -9.19 20.47 12.45
CA TRP A 387 -10.05 21.44 11.77
C TRP A 387 -9.66 22.89 12.08
N ASP A 388 -9.24 23.16 13.32
CA ASP A 388 -8.74 24.48 13.73
C ASP A 388 -7.50 24.92 12.93
N ALA A 389 -6.54 24.02 12.73
CA ALA A 389 -5.35 24.31 11.92
C ALA A 389 -5.69 24.54 10.45
N ILE A 390 -6.71 23.86 9.92
CA ILE A 390 -7.20 24.09 8.55
C ILE A 390 -7.77 25.50 8.42
N LEU A 391 -8.62 25.94 9.37
CA LEU A 391 -9.23 27.27 9.36
C LEU A 391 -8.20 28.40 9.49
N HIS A 392 -7.20 28.23 10.35
CA HIS A 392 -6.15 29.23 10.56
C HIS A 392 -5.07 29.22 9.45
N GLY A 393 -5.12 28.21 8.57
CA GLY A 393 -4.22 28.03 7.44
C GLY A 393 -3.10 27.05 7.76
N ILE A 394 -3.17 25.88 7.11
CA ILE A 394 -2.25 24.74 7.27
C ILE A 394 -0.77 25.14 7.07
N LYS A 395 -0.52 26.18 6.27
CA LYS A 395 0.81 26.69 5.94
C LYS A 395 1.45 27.57 7.02
N LYS A 396 0.68 28.05 8.00
CA LYS A 396 1.15 29.06 8.97
C LYS A 396 1.70 28.48 10.26
N LYS A 397 1.29 27.27 10.64
CA LYS A 397 1.66 26.65 11.92
C LYS A 397 2.18 25.22 11.73
N PRO A 398 3.37 24.87 12.24
CA PRO A 398 3.84 23.50 12.27
C PRO A 398 2.92 22.66 13.17
N THR A 399 2.82 21.37 12.87
CA THR A 399 2.00 20.45 13.67
C THR A 399 2.55 20.35 15.09
N SER A 400 1.76 20.69 16.11
CA SER A 400 2.19 20.56 17.52
C SER A 400 1.90 19.16 18.07
N GLN A 401 2.64 18.74 19.10
CA GLN A 401 2.39 17.46 19.79
C GLN A 401 0.96 17.38 20.35
N SER A 402 0.46 18.49 20.88
CA SER A 402 -0.93 18.63 21.34
C SER A 402 -1.97 18.49 20.23
N GLU A 403 -1.67 18.93 19.00
CA GLU A 403 -2.55 18.76 17.83
C GLU A 403 -2.65 17.27 17.46
N ILE A 404 -1.54 16.53 17.52
CA ILE A 404 -1.49 15.09 17.22
C ILE A 404 -2.27 14.29 18.26
N GLU A 405 -2.10 14.61 19.54
CA GLU A 405 -2.85 13.98 20.64
C GLU A 405 -4.35 14.25 20.49
N GLN A 406 -4.74 15.48 20.18
CA GLN A 406 -6.13 15.81 19.88
C GLN A 406 -6.68 15.04 18.68
N ILE A 407 -5.93 14.91 17.58
CA ILE A 407 -6.37 14.13 16.41
C ILE A 407 -6.55 12.66 16.79
N ARG A 408 -5.62 12.07 17.55
CA ARG A 408 -5.68 10.67 17.97
C ARG A 408 -6.83 10.39 18.94
N ASP A 409 -7.03 11.25 19.92
CA ASP A 409 -8.12 11.11 20.90
C ASP A 409 -9.48 11.30 20.22
N ASN A 410 -9.58 12.27 19.32
CA ASN A 410 -10.77 12.50 18.52
C ASN A 410 -11.03 11.36 17.51
N ALA A 411 -9.99 10.73 16.94
CA ALA A 411 -10.17 9.62 16.00
C ALA A 411 -10.88 8.42 16.64
N THR A 412 -10.61 8.15 17.92
CA THR A 412 -11.33 7.10 18.68
C THR A 412 -12.81 7.46 18.84
N ARG A 413 -13.10 8.74 19.10
CA ARG A 413 -14.48 9.26 19.22
C ARG A 413 -15.23 9.23 17.88
N TYR A 414 -14.56 9.52 16.77
CA TYR A 414 -15.14 9.61 15.43
C TYR A 414 -15.02 8.32 14.62
N ILE A 415 -14.72 7.18 15.24
CA ILE A 415 -14.45 5.94 14.49
C ILE A 415 -15.61 5.51 13.60
N VAL A 416 -16.85 5.80 14.02
CA VAL A 416 -18.08 5.51 13.24
C VAL A 416 -18.17 6.42 12.03
N GLU A 417 -17.96 7.72 12.21
CA GLU A 417 -18.00 8.75 11.17
C GLU A 417 -16.83 8.59 10.19
N ILE A 418 -15.63 8.23 10.67
CA ILE A 418 -14.49 7.88 9.82
C ILE A 418 -14.87 6.69 8.95
N SER A 419 -15.47 5.65 9.52
CA SER A 419 -15.96 4.51 8.76
C SER A 419 -17.01 4.92 7.71
N ASP A 420 -17.87 5.90 8.01
CA ASP A 420 -18.83 6.45 7.04
C ASP A 420 -18.18 7.24 5.92
N VAL A 421 -17.19 8.08 6.22
CA VAL A 421 -16.37 8.77 5.20
C VAL A 421 -15.76 7.75 4.26
N LEU A 422 -15.08 6.72 4.80
CA LEU A 422 -14.38 5.71 3.99
C LEU A 422 -15.30 4.86 3.11
N ASN A 423 -16.57 4.72 3.49
CA ASN A 423 -17.56 4.04 2.66
C ASN A 423 -18.15 4.92 1.56
N ARG A 424 -18.15 6.24 1.74
CA ARG A 424 -18.72 7.19 0.76
C ARG A 424 -17.72 7.66 -0.28
N ILE A 425 -16.46 7.85 0.11
CA ILE A 425 -15.43 8.37 -0.80
C ILE A 425 -15.24 7.46 -2.03
N PRO A 426 -14.86 8.03 -3.19
CA PRO A 426 -14.43 7.27 -4.35
C PRO A 426 -13.32 6.26 -4.00
N ARG A 427 -13.28 5.12 -4.68
CA ARG A 427 -12.28 4.07 -4.41
C ARG A 427 -10.87 4.56 -4.68
N GLU A 428 -10.72 5.42 -5.69
CA GLU A 428 -9.54 6.18 -6.02
C GLU A 428 -8.99 6.94 -4.81
N MET A 429 -9.88 7.49 -3.97
CA MET A 429 -9.51 8.25 -2.79
C MET A 429 -8.89 7.37 -1.70
N LEU A 430 -9.41 6.16 -1.48
CA LEU A 430 -8.86 5.23 -0.48
C LEU A 430 -7.39 4.92 -0.76
N LEU A 431 -7.03 4.78 -2.03
CA LEU A 431 -5.67 4.48 -2.46
C LEU A 431 -4.75 5.69 -2.33
N VAL A 432 -5.25 6.89 -2.67
CA VAL A 432 -4.51 8.14 -2.44
C VAL A 432 -4.28 8.36 -0.94
N LEU A 433 -5.28 8.09 -0.09
CA LEU A 433 -5.13 8.12 1.36
C LEU A 433 -4.06 7.14 1.83
N LYS A 434 -4.07 5.90 1.33
CA LYS A 434 -3.04 4.91 1.63
C LYS A 434 -1.64 5.41 1.24
N THR A 435 -1.47 5.93 0.03
CA THR A 435 -0.18 6.50 -0.42
C THR A 435 0.26 7.65 0.50
N ASN A 436 -0.64 8.57 0.83
CA ASN A 436 -0.34 9.69 1.73
C ASN A 436 0.04 9.20 3.14
N ASP A 437 -0.64 8.19 3.66
CA ASP A 437 -0.38 7.65 5.00
C ASP A 437 0.99 6.96 5.07
N VAL A 438 1.38 6.23 4.02
CA VAL A 438 2.73 5.65 3.94
C VAL A 438 3.79 6.76 3.90
N LEU A 439 3.57 7.82 3.11
CA LEU A 439 4.49 8.97 3.07
C LEU A 439 4.60 9.68 4.42
N ARG A 440 3.47 9.89 5.12
CA ARG A 440 3.46 10.43 6.49
C ARG A 440 4.18 9.53 7.47
N GLY A 441 4.02 8.21 7.34
CA GLY A 441 4.75 7.23 8.14
C GLY A 441 6.26 7.38 7.98
N ILE A 442 6.73 7.59 6.74
CA ILE A 442 8.15 7.88 6.45
C ILE A 442 8.57 9.20 7.12
N GLU A 443 7.83 10.30 6.91
CA GLU A 443 8.15 11.60 7.54
C GLU A 443 8.21 11.52 9.07
N SER A 444 7.27 10.78 9.68
CA SER A 444 7.23 10.56 11.13
C SER A 444 8.42 9.75 11.62
N LYS A 445 8.82 8.69 10.89
CA LYS A 445 10.03 7.92 11.23
C LYS A 445 11.27 8.79 11.14
N LEU A 446 11.36 9.67 10.13
CA LEU A 446 12.49 10.59 9.91
C LEU A 446 12.53 11.80 10.85
N GLN A 447 11.59 11.92 11.78
CA GLN A 447 11.51 13.03 12.75
C GLN A 447 11.52 14.42 12.11
N ILE A 448 11.04 14.53 10.87
CA ILE A 448 10.96 15.80 10.16
C ILE A 448 9.86 16.65 10.79
N SER A 449 10.07 17.96 10.93
CA SER A 449 9.04 18.91 11.34
C SER A 449 7.85 18.79 10.37
N LYS A 450 6.79 18.13 10.86
CA LYS A 450 5.74 17.50 10.06
C LYS A 450 5.04 18.48 9.13
N GLY A 451 5.17 18.24 7.82
CA GLY A 451 4.17 18.59 6.82
C GLY A 451 4.41 19.82 5.95
N ALA A 452 5.42 20.67 6.18
CA ALA A 452 5.55 21.88 5.35
C ALA A 452 5.94 21.58 3.88
N GLU A 453 7.03 20.83 3.66
CA GLU A 453 7.60 20.67 2.31
C GLU A 453 6.77 19.75 1.39
N SER A 454 6.22 18.65 1.91
CA SER A 454 5.32 17.77 1.14
C SER A 454 4.02 18.49 0.77
N LEU A 455 3.41 19.25 1.69
CA LEU A 455 2.23 20.07 1.38
C LEU A 455 2.53 21.19 0.38
N LEU A 456 3.72 21.78 0.41
CA LEU A 456 4.16 22.76 -0.58
C LEU A 456 4.37 22.11 -1.96
N ALA A 457 4.91 20.89 -2.02
CA ALA A 457 4.98 20.13 -3.26
C ALA A 457 3.58 19.88 -3.80
N MET A 458 2.67 19.28 -3.01
CA MET A 458 1.29 19.03 -3.41
C MET A 458 0.59 20.31 -3.89
N SER A 459 0.77 21.44 -3.18
CA SER A 459 0.22 22.74 -3.57
C SER A 459 0.62 23.13 -5.00
N ARG A 460 1.92 22.98 -5.35
CA ARG A 460 2.43 23.37 -6.68
C ARG A 460 1.79 22.53 -7.78
N TYR A 461 1.64 21.22 -7.55
CA TYR A 461 1.06 20.31 -8.52
C TYR A 461 -0.45 20.49 -8.66
N CYS A 462 -1.18 20.75 -7.56
CA CYS A 462 -2.61 21.08 -7.60
C CYS A 462 -2.90 22.31 -8.47
N VAL A 463 -2.13 23.39 -8.28
CA VAL A 463 -2.31 24.63 -9.06
C VAL A 463 -2.05 24.37 -10.54
N ARG A 464 -1.02 23.57 -10.87
CA ARG A 464 -0.70 23.20 -12.25
C ARG A 464 -1.81 22.35 -12.88
N ALA A 465 -2.32 21.35 -12.16
CA ALA A 465 -3.40 20.49 -12.63
C ALA A 465 -4.67 21.29 -12.95
N ILE A 466 -5.05 22.21 -12.05
CA ILE A 466 -6.20 23.11 -12.28
C ILE A 466 -5.94 24.02 -13.49
N ALA A 467 -4.77 24.64 -13.58
CA ALA A 467 -4.44 25.52 -14.71
C ALA A 467 -4.42 24.78 -16.05
N GLN A 468 -3.92 23.55 -16.09
CA GLN A 468 -3.95 22.71 -17.29
C GLN A 468 -5.39 22.38 -17.70
N ALA A 469 -6.25 22.04 -16.73
CA ALA A 469 -7.67 21.81 -17.00
C ALA A 469 -8.35 23.09 -17.53
N GLU A 470 -8.14 24.23 -16.89
CA GLU A 470 -8.66 25.53 -17.34
C GLU A 470 -8.18 25.89 -18.75
N GLU A 471 -6.93 25.60 -19.10
CA GLU A 471 -6.36 25.88 -20.42
C GLU A 471 -6.99 25.03 -21.54
N LEU A 472 -7.44 23.80 -21.23
CA LEU A 472 -8.17 22.94 -22.17
C LEU A 472 -9.58 23.48 -22.48
N PHE A 473 -10.22 24.16 -21.53
CA PHE A 473 -11.53 24.80 -21.72
C PHE A 473 -11.43 26.24 -22.27
N CYS A 474 -10.23 26.74 -22.55
CA CYS A 474 -10.02 28.08 -23.11
C CYS A 474 -9.96 28.07 -24.64
N ASP A 475 -10.92 28.72 -25.29
CA ASP A 475 -10.93 28.88 -26.75
C ASP A 475 -10.07 30.05 -27.27
N SER A 476 -9.74 31.02 -26.43
CA SER A 476 -9.00 32.24 -26.82
C SER A 476 -7.59 32.33 -26.25
N ILE A 477 -6.68 32.95 -27.01
CA ILE A 477 -5.30 33.24 -26.57
C ILE A 477 -5.30 34.08 -25.28
N MET A 478 -6.23 35.03 -25.16
CA MET A 478 -6.36 35.88 -23.97
C MET A 478 -6.77 35.07 -22.73
N CYS A 479 -7.68 34.09 -22.89
CA CYS A 479 -8.05 33.16 -21.81
C CYS A 479 -6.83 32.35 -21.36
N LYS A 480 -6.09 31.74 -22.30
CA LYS A 480 -4.87 30.98 -21.99
C LYS A 480 -3.80 31.83 -21.32
N LEU A 481 -3.61 33.08 -21.77
CA LEU A 481 -2.67 34.02 -21.14
C LEU A 481 -3.10 34.34 -19.70
N LYS A 482 -4.39 34.58 -19.46
CA LYS A 482 -4.93 34.85 -18.12
C LYS A 482 -4.71 33.67 -17.17
N VAL A 483 -4.94 32.45 -17.64
CA VAL A 483 -4.68 31.21 -16.87
C VAL A 483 -3.19 31.09 -16.55
N ARG A 484 -2.29 31.30 -17.53
CA ARG A 484 -0.83 31.24 -17.32
C ARG A 484 -0.30 32.30 -16.35
N LEU A 485 -0.83 33.53 -16.42
CA LEU A 485 -0.48 34.61 -15.48
C LEU A 485 -0.94 34.26 -14.05
N ARG A 486 -2.16 33.75 -13.91
CA ARG A 486 -2.70 33.28 -12.62
C ARG A 486 -1.87 32.12 -12.04
N LEU A 487 -1.52 31.14 -12.88
CA LEU A 487 -0.64 30.02 -12.50
C LEU A 487 0.70 30.55 -11.99
N SER A 488 1.33 31.47 -12.74
CA SER A 488 2.62 32.06 -12.37
C SER A 488 2.55 32.79 -11.03
N TRP A 489 1.47 33.54 -10.79
CA TRP A 489 1.21 34.22 -9.52
C TRP A 489 1.08 33.25 -8.34
N TYR A 490 0.27 32.20 -8.47
CA TYR A 490 0.11 31.20 -7.41
C TYR A 490 1.42 30.45 -7.14
N LEU A 491 2.17 30.07 -8.18
CA LEU A 491 3.47 29.43 -8.03
C LEU A 491 4.48 30.34 -7.32
N LEU A 492 4.48 31.65 -7.64
CA LEU A 492 5.29 32.65 -6.93
C LEU A 492 4.91 32.74 -5.45
N LYS A 493 3.61 32.84 -5.14
CA LYS A 493 3.11 32.87 -3.76
C LYS A 493 3.54 31.63 -2.97
N ILE A 494 3.45 30.44 -3.57
CA ILE A 494 3.89 29.19 -2.92
C ILE A 494 5.41 29.20 -2.67
N ARG A 495 6.21 29.67 -3.63
CA ARG A 495 7.67 29.82 -3.45
C ARG A 495 8.02 30.77 -2.32
N LEU A 496 7.34 31.92 -2.22
CA LEU A 496 7.54 32.88 -1.13
C LEU A 496 7.20 32.30 0.24
N ILE A 497 6.11 31.54 0.36
CA ILE A 497 5.75 30.85 1.60
C ILE A 497 6.80 29.79 1.95
N GLY A 498 7.26 29.00 0.98
CA GLY A 498 8.32 28.00 1.20
C GLY A 498 9.63 28.64 1.66
N PHE A 499 10.01 29.78 1.06
CA PHE A 499 11.18 30.55 1.50
C PHE A 499 11.01 31.05 2.94
N TYR A 500 9.86 31.64 3.28
CA TYR A 500 9.57 32.10 4.63
C TYR A 500 9.67 30.97 5.67
N LEU A 501 9.09 29.81 5.39
CA LEU A 501 9.12 28.67 6.31
C LEU A 501 10.55 28.15 6.53
N ARG A 502 11.39 28.13 5.49
CA ARG A 502 12.81 27.72 5.64
C ARG A 502 13.65 28.72 6.41
N PHE A 503 13.35 30.02 6.33
CA PHE A 503 14.14 31.06 6.98
C PHE A 503 13.72 31.35 8.43
N PHE A 504 12.45 31.13 8.79
CA PHE A 504 11.91 31.48 10.12
C PHE A 504 11.61 30.27 11.02
N GLN A 505 11.82 29.03 10.56
CA GLN A 505 11.69 27.80 11.39
C GLN A 505 13.02 27.08 11.66
N PHE A 506 14.16 27.73 11.42
CA PHE A 506 15.48 27.29 11.88
C PHE A 506 16.03 28.25 12.92
#